data_AF-A0A7C2VFD1-F1
#
_entry.id   AF-A0A7C2VFD1-F1
#
_cell.length_a   1.000
_cell.length_b   1.000
_cell.length_c   1.000
_cell.angle_alpha   90.00
_cell.angle_beta   90.00
_cell.angle_gamma   90.00
#
_symmetry.space_group_name_H-M   'P 1'
#
loop_
_entity.id
_entity.type
_entity.pdbx_description
1 polymer ?
#
loop_
_entity_poly.entity_id
_entity_poly.type
_entity_poly.pdbx_seq_one_letter_code
_entity_poly.pdbx_strand_id
1 'polypeptide(L)'
;MKKEKITTKYRKGEAFKIIVEPPQDEKTYILDVYLLKNLKGHISGRIKVINNNGDVVLECVYRKMKVRRVRGSSHLIWAVKKLLEKLKVPVKRYNVKTGEPI
;
A
#
# COMPACT_ATOMS: atom_id res chain seq x y z
N MET A 1 -14.10 -5.94 -11.89
CA MET A 1 -13.32 -4.68 -11.85
C MET A 1 -13.89 -3.74 -12.90
N LYS A 2 -14.40 -2.57 -12.50
CA LYS A 2 -14.98 -1.57 -13.41
C LYS A 2 -14.05 -0.35 -13.46
N LYS A 3 -13.66 0.10 -14.66
CA LYS A 3 -12.75 1.24 -14.86
C LYS A 3 -13.53 2.38 -15.54
N GLU A 4 -13.64 3.51 -14.87
CA GLU A 4 -14.33 4.70 -15.38
C GLU A 4 -13.31 5.83 -15.57
N LYS A 5 -13.23 6.39 -16.78
CA LYS A 5 -12.34 7.53 -17.06
C LYS A 5 -13.01 8.80 -16.52
N ILE A 6 -12.35 9.46 -15.56
CA ILE A 6 -12.84 10.74 -15.03
C ILE A 6 -12.39 11.84 -15.98
N THR A 7 -13.27 12.75 -16.39
CA THR A 7 -12.91 13.97 -17.12
C THR A 7 -13.19 15.18 -16.23
N THR A 8 -12.15 15.94 -15.90
CA THR A 8 -12.27 17.21 -15.15
C THR A 8 -11.89 18.37 -16.05
N LYS A 9 -12.51 19.55 -15.85
CA LYS A 9 -12.30 20.76 -16.68
C LYS A 9 -10.84 21.24 -16.72
N TYR A 10 -10.04 20.98 -15.68
CA TYR A 10 -8.67 21.50 -15.52
C TYR A 10 -7.63 20.39 -15.35
N ARG A 11 -7.61 19.41 -16.25
CA ARG A 11 -6.77 18.23 -16.07
C ARG A 11 -5.41 18.36 -16.71
N LYS A 12 -4.33 18.19 -15.92
CA LYS A 12 -3.01 17.78 -16.41
C LYS A 12 -2.83 16.27 -16.17
N GLY A 13 -2.84 15.46 -17.23
CA GLY A 13 -2.60 14.01 -17.17
C GLY A 13 -3.87 13.14 -17.26
N GLU A 14 -3.75 11.86 -16.89
CA GLU A 14 -4.84 10.88 -16.87
C GLU A 14 -5.18 10.45 -15.43
N ALA A 15 -6.41 9.97 -15.22
CA ALA A 15 -7.02 9.63 -13.93
C ALA A 15 -8.22 8.71 -14.20
N PHE A 16 -8.32 7.67 -13.41
CA PHE A 16 -9.32 6.63 -13.59
C PHE A 16 -9.92 6.31 -12.23
N LYS A 17 -11.24 6.19 -12.17
CA LYS A 17 -11.92 5.57 -11.04
C LYS A 17 -11.90 4.07 -11.30
N ILE A 18 -11.34 3.31 -10.37
CA ILE A 18 -11.35 1.85 -10.43
C ILE A 18 -12.23 1.39 -9.27
N ILE A 19 -13.34 0.74 -9.61
CA ILE A 19 -14.22 0.10 -8.63
C ILE A 19 -13.83 -1.38 -8.58
N VAL A 20 -13.34 -1.79 -7.41
CA VAL A 20 -12.96 -3.16 -7.10
C VAL A 20 -13.91 -3.66 -6.03
N GLU A 21 -14.62 -4.74 -6.33
CA GLU A 21 -15.43 -5.48 -5.37
C GLU A 21 -14.65 -6.75 -5.02
N PRO A 22 -13.88 -6.74 -3.92
CA PRO A 22 -13.18 -7.93 -3.46
C PRO A 22 -14.20 -8.94 -2.86
N PRO A 23 -13.86 -10.24 -2.84
CA PRO A 23 -14.65 -11.23 -2.11
C PRO A 23 -14.79 -10.82 -0.63
N GLN A 24 -16.00 -10.85 -0.08
CA GLN A 24 -16.29 -10.51 1.31
C GLN A 24 -15.95 -11.65 2.30
N ASP A 25 -14.81 -12.29 2.09
CA ASP A 25 -14.29 -13.30 3.00
C ASP A 25 -13.41 -12.64 4.07
N GLU A 26 -13.44 -13.15 5.30
CA GLU A 26 -12.60 -12.67 6.41
C GLU A 26 -11.09 -12.80 6.14
N LYS A 27 -10.71 -13.64 5.17
CA LYS A 27 -9.32 -13.89 4.77
C LYS A 27 -8.85 -12.95 3.65
N THR A 28 -9.73 -12.11 3.13
CA THR A 28 -9.41 -11.17 2.06
C THR A 28 -8.91 -9.86 2.64
N TYR A 29 -7.73 -9.44 2.18
CA TYR A 29 -7.12 -8.16 2.56
C TYR A 29 -6.89 -7.32 1.32
N ILE A 30 -7.15 -6.02 1.43
CA ILE A 30 -6.86 -5.04 0.40
C ILE A 30 -5.56 -4.34 0.77
N LEU A 31 -4.62 -4.27 -0.16
CA LEU A 31 -3.40 -3.48 0.00
C LEU A 31 -3.56 -2.17 -0.74
N ASP A 32 -3.66 -1.07 0.00
CA ASP A 32 -3.60 0.28 -0.52
C ASP A 32 -2.14 0.76 -0.52
N VAL A 33 -1.65 1.16 -1.70
CA VAL A 33 -0.22 1.36 -1.97
C VAL A 33 -0.02 2.72 -2.60
N TYR A 34 0.66 3.60 -1.88
CA TYR A 34 1.08 4.89 -2.37
C TYR A 34 2.60 4.96 -2.40
N LEU A 35 3.19 4.91 -3.60
CA LEU A 35 4.63 5.02 -3.81
C LEU A 35 4.94 6.19 -4.74
N LEU A 36 5.90 7.03 -4.35
CA LEU A 36 6.38 8.16 -5.12
C LEU A 36 7.87 7.98 -5.40
N LYS A 37 8.27 8.09 -6.67
CA LYS A 37 9.68 8.12 -7.09
C LYS A 37 10.09 9.56 -7.38
N ASN A 38 11.14 10.04 -6.73
CA ASN A 38 11.67 11.38 -7.00
C ASN A 38 12.62 11.39 -8.22
N LEU A 39 13.05 12.58 -8.64
CA LEU A 39 13.97 12.77 -9.78
C LEU A 39 15.34 12.09 -9.58
N LYS A 40 15.76 11.90 -8.33
CA LYS A 40 16.99 11.16 -7.98
C LYS A 40 16.78 9.64 -7.96
N GLY A 41 15.61 9.16 -8.37
CA GLY A 41 15.26 7.74 -8.40
C GLY A 41 14.94 7.12 -7.05
N HIS A 42 14.89 7.89 -5.96
CA HIS A 42 14.53 7.39 -4.65
C HIS A 42 13.02 7.24 -4.52
N ILE A 43 12.59 6.11 -3.96
CA ILE A 43 11.18 5.80 -3.70
C ILE A 43 10.86 6.09 -2.23
N SER A 44 9.71 6.73 -2.00
CA SER A 44 9.10 6.90 -0.67
C SER A 44 7.61 6.65 -0.75
N GLY A 45 7.01 6.12 0.30
CA GLY A 45 5.58 5.85 0.24
C GLY A 45 4.99 5.26 1.51
N ARG A 46 3.68 4.99 1.43
CA ARG A 46 2.85 4.38 2.47
C ARG A 46 2.13 3.17 1.90
N ILE A 47 2.01 2.15 2.73
CA ILE A 47 1.33 0.90 2.39
C ILE A 47 0.39 0.61 3.55
N LYS A 48 -0.90 0.50 3.25
CA LYS A 48 -1.94 0.15 4.22
C LYS A 48 -2.51 -1.21 3.84
N VAL A 49 -2.79 -2.01 4.85
CA VAL A 49 -3.55 -3.26 4.71
C VAL A 49 -4.89 -3.01 5.36
N ILE A 50 -5.95 -3.27 4.60
CA ILE A 50 -7.33 -3.01 4.97
C ILE A 50 -8.05 -4.36 5.01
N ASN A 51 -8.82 -4.63 6.07
CA ASN A 51 -9.66 -5.82 6.19
C ASN A 51 -10.97 -5.68 5.38
N ASN A 52 -11.80 -6.73 5.36
CA ASN A 52 -13.13 -6.69 4.75
C ASN A 52 -14.03 -5.56 5.31
N ASN A 53 -13.91 -5.27 6.60
CA ASN A 53 -14.72 -4.26 7.28
C ASN A 53 -14.32 -2.81 6.93
N GLY A 54 -13.23 -2.61 6.19
CA GLY A 54 -12.69 -1.28 5.86
C GLY A 54 -11.72 -0.72 6.90
N ASP A 55 -11.39 -1.48 7.95
CA ASP A 55 -10.43 -1.07 8.97
C ASP A 55 -9.00 -1.26 8.50
N VAL A 56 -8.14 -0.29 8.83
CA VAL A 56 -6.71 -0.38 8.59
C VAL A 56 -6.09 -1.25 9.67
N VAL A 57 -5.69 -2.47 9.30
CA VAL A 57 -5.12 -3.48 10.22
C VAL A 57 -3.59 -3.45 10.29
N LEU A 58 -2.94 -2.85 9.28
CA LEU A 58 -1.49 -2.64 9.26
C LEU A 58 -1.17 -1.40 8.43
N GLU A 59 -0.35 -0.51 8.96
CA GLU A 59 0.22 0.62 8.23
C GLU A 59 1.74 0.57 8.25
N CYS A 60 2.33 0.66 7.05
CA CYS A 60 3.76 0.64 6.82
C CYS A 60 4.22 1.86 6.02
N VAL A 61 5.41 2.35 6.32
CA VAL A 61 6.07 3.41 5.56
C VAL A 61 7.30 2.82 4.88
N TYR A 62 7.42 3.08 3.58
CA TYR A 62 8.62 2.80 2.80
C TYR A 62 9.47 4.07 2.69
N ARG A 63 10.67 4.07 3.26
CA ARG A 63 11.60 5.21 3.19
C ARG A 63 13.05 4.74 3.31
N LYS A 64 13.96 5.37 2.55
CA LYS A 64 15.40 5.04 2.57
C LYS A 64 15.64 3.53 2.33
N MET A 65 14.89 2.94 1.39
CA MET A 65 14.89 1.50 1.08
C MET A 65 14.54 0.59 2.27
N LYS A 66 13.87 1.12 3.28
CA LYS A 66 13.45 0.36 4.46
C LYS A 66 11.94 0.44 4.60
N VAL A 67 11.33 -0.70 4.91
CA VAL A 67 9.94 -0.77 5.34
C VAL A 67 9.91 -0.65 6.86
N ARG A 68 9.10 0.27 7.38
CA ARG A 68 8.88 0.47 8.81
C ARG A 68 7.41 0.25 9.10
N ARG A 69 7.10 -0.57 10.09
CA ARG A 69 5.75 -0.65 10.65
C ARG A 69 5.48 0.62 11.45
N VAL A 70 4.35 1.26 11.18
CA VAL A 70 3.88 2.45 11.90
C VAL A 70 2.87 2.01 12.95
N ARG A 71 1.83 1.29 12.51
CA ARG A 71 0.72 0.81 13.35
C ARG A 71 0.24 -0.56 12.89
N GLY A 72 -0.38 -1.31 13.80
CA GLY A 72 -1.12 -2.54 13.49
C GLY A 72 -0.32 -3.82 13.60
N SER A 73 -0.93 -4.93 13.18
CA SER A 73 -0.39 -6.26 13.44
C SER A 73 0.82 -6.59 12.59
N SER A 74 1.93 -6.97 13.24
CA SER A 74 3.13 -7.42 12.55
C SER A 74 2.93 -8.73 11.77
N HIS A 75 1.86 -9.48 12.07
CA HIS A 75 1.58 -10.72 11.35
C HIS A 75 1.32 -10.47 9.86
N LEU A 76 0.72 -9.33 9.49
CA LEU A 76 0.35 -9.03 8.10
C LEU A 76 1.51 -8.51 7.23
N ILE A 77 2.72 -8.41 7.78
CA ILE A 77 3.90 -7.91 7.04
C ILE A 77 4.27 -8.79 5.86
N TRP A 78 3.99 -10.10 5.92
CA TRP A 78 4.27 -10.99 4.79
C TRP A 78 3.55 -10.54 3.52
N ALA A 79 2.36 -9.95 3.63
CA ALA A 79 1.61 -9.43 2.49
C ALA A 79 2.34 -8.23 1.86
N VAL A 80 2.85 -7.33 2.70
CA VAL A 80 3.66 -6.17 2.26
C VAL A 80 4.95 -6.64 1.58
N LYS A 81 5.59 -7.71 2.08
CA LYS A 81 6.77 -8.31 1.43
C LYS A 81 6.46 -8.80 0.03
N LYS A 82 5.43 -9.66 -0.11
CA LYS A 82 5.01 -10.20 -1.41
C LYS A 82 4.65 -9.11 -2.42
N LEU A 83 3.98 -8.04 -1.96
CA LEU A 83 3.66 -6.88 -2.79
C LEU A 83 4.93 -6.22 -3.33
N LEU A 84 5.90 -5.90 -2.46
CA LEU A 84 7.12 -5.20 -2.86
C LEU A 84 8.00 -6.04 -3.77
N GLU A 85 8.05 -7.36 -3.55
CA GLU A 85 8.68 -8.32 -4.46
C GLU A 85 8.03 -8.29 -5.84
N LYS A 86 6.69 -8.37 -5.90
CA LYS A 86 5.93 -8.31 -7.16
C LYS A 86 6.13 -6.99 -7.91
N LEU A 87 6.22 -5.89 -7.20
CA LEU A 87 6.48 -4.55 -7.76
C LEU A 87 7.97 -4.30 -8.06
N LYS A 88 8.87 -5.24 -7.74
CA LYS A 88 10.33 -5.12 -7.88
C LYS A 88 10.89 -3.86 -7.19
N VAL A 89 10.30 -3.47 -6.07
CA VAL A 89 10.75 -2.32 -5.27
C VAL A 89 11.93 -2.77 -4.41
N PRO A 90 13.10 -2.09 -4.46
CA PRO A 90 14.30 -2.57 -3.81
C PRO A 90 14.28 -2.33 -2.29
N VAL A 91 14.14 -3.39 -1.49
CA VAL A 91 14.11 -3.30 -0.03
C VAL A 91 15.43 -3.77 0.59
N LYS A 92 16.07 -2.91 1.38
CA LYS A 92 17.28 -3.23 2.15
C LYS A 92 16.98 -3.84 3.51
N ARG A 93 15.92 -3.39 4.20
CA ARG A 93 15.59 -3.88 5.56
C ARG A 93 14.11 -3.72 5.89
N TYR A 94 13.59 -4.65 6.68
CA TYR A 94 12.25 -4.60 7.28
C TYR A 94 12.39 -4.31 8.79
N ASN A 95 12.10 -3.08 9.18
CA ASN A 95 12.10 -2.62 10.57
C ASN A 95 10.68 -2.71 11.12
N VAL A 96 10.32 -3.92 11.52
CA VAL A 96 8.92 -4.29 11.79
C VAL A 96 8.60 -4.54 13.25
N LYS A 97 9.62 -4.59 14.10
CA LYS A 97 9.48 -4.77 15.55
C LYS A 97 8.82 -3.54 16.22
N THR A 98 9.07 -2.36 15.67
CA THR A 98 8.55 -1.07 16.18
C THR A 98 7.17 -0.76 15.61
N GLY A 99 6.33 -0.06 16.36
CA GLY A 99 5.00 0.40 15.94
C GLY A 99 3.93 0.11 16.99
N GLU A 100 2.93 0.98 17.09
CA GLU A 100 1.83 0.84 18.06
C GLU A 100 0.94 -0.35 17.65
N PRO A 101 0.52 -1.20 18.60
CA PRO A 101 -0.59 -2.12 18.34
C PRO A 101 -1.86 -1.31 18.01
N ILE A 102 -2.73 -1.91 17.21
CA ILE A 102 -4.10 -1.42 16.97
C ILE A 102 -5.02 -2.25 17.85
#